data_AF-A0A913Z539-F1
#
_entry.id   AF-A0A913Z539-F1
#
_cell.length_a   1.000
_cell.length_b   1.000
_cell.length_c   1.000
_cell.angle_alpha   90.00
_cell.angle_beta   90.00
_cell.angle_gamma   90.00
#
_symmetry.space_group_name_H-M   'P 1'
#
loop_
_entity.id
_entity.type
_entity.pdbx_description
1 polymer ?
#
loop_
_entity_poly.entity_id
_entity_poly.type
_entity_poly.pdbx_seq_one_letter_code
_entity_poly.pdbx_strand_id
1 'polypeptide(L)'
;MPKEMEGAEGGPSVSHLMDELEDLRSLFHQTQEFSKVKSPTYLLVPSQKKLQSFSGKSSDIKLEDWIYDVSTAVKARPLSKKAEIDFALQYLTSSAREEVKYHKVGSLEALFSVLRDTFGDHGSSVRLQRTFFERKQTQEESLTSFSHSLLDLFTKAARKCPQLMEKREHLLKDQFAEGVHDVLLRKYLKSKLRGSPGIDFFALRTEAIEWAEESEGAASSSNPVTISRQSAKEEPSARSLLDIMVKQQEQIDHQQKQLDELTTLVQQLAQAKPNNSTGRQQTKVTCTFCSKAGHTAERCFKRQLKEAHGTIEELRKATKSPPSQGN
;
A
#
# COMPACT_ATOMS: atom_id res chain seq x y z
N MET A 1 -45.58 73.02 -75.39
CA MET A 1 -46.11 71.76 -74.81
C MET A 1 -45.53 70.61 -75.62
N PRO A 2 -45.05 69.49 -75.03
CA PRO A 2 -44.58 69.28 -73.62
C PRO A 2 -43.40 70.24 -73.28
N LYS A 3 -42.48 70.08 -72.31
CA LYS A 3 -42.40 69.52 -70.92
C LYS A 3 -42.78 68.06 -70.57
N GLU A 4 -41.80 67.15 -70.61
CA GLU A 4 -41.61 65.92 -69.80
C GLU A 4 -40.15 65.43 -70.05
N MET A 5 -39.39 64.82 -69.13
CA MET A 5 -39.54 64.60 -67.67
C MET A 5 -38.13 64.50 -67.02
N GLU A 6 -38.02 64.45 -65.68
CA GLU A 6 -36.75 64.44 -64.92
C GLU A 6 -36.25 63.03 -64.52
N GLY A 7 -34.97 62.93 -64.17
CA GLY A 7 -34.35 61.75 -63.51
C GLY A 7 -33.27 61.03 -64.36
N ALA A 8 -32.20 60.49 -63.79
CA ALA A 8 -31.75 60.50 -62.39
C ALA A 8 -30.23 60.23 -62.26
N GLU A 9 -29.71 60.42 -61.04
CA GLU A 9 -28.52 59.75 -60.48
C GLU A 9 -27.18 59.84 -61.25
N GLY A 10 -26.52 61.00 -61.13
CA GLY A 10 -25.06 61.00 -61.05
C GLY A 10 -24.62 60.45 -59.69
N GLY A 11 -24.02 59.25 -59.68
CA GLY A 11 -23.55 58.61 -58.45
C GLY A 11 -22.45 59.41 -57.71
N PRO A 12 -22.22 59.15 -56.42
CA PRO A 12 -21.26 59.90 -55.62
C PRO A 12 -19.85 59.83 -56.22
N SER A 13 -19.23 61.00 -56.38
CA SER A 13 -17.85 61.12 -56.86
C SER A 13 -16.90 60.30 -55.99
N VAL A 14 -15.88 59.69 -56.59
CA VAL A 14 -14.82 58.97 -55.87
C VAL A 14 -14.16 59.85 -54.80
N SER A 15 -14.10 61.18 -55.01
CA SER A 15 -13.64 62.12 -53.98
C SER A 15 -14.52 62.10 -52.72
N HIS A 16 -15.84 62.13 -52.88
CA HIS A 16 -16.78 62.11 -51.75
C HIS A 16 -16.71 60.79 -50.96
N LEU A 17 -16.54 59.67 -51.66
CA LEU A 17 -16.34 58.35 -51.04
C LEU A 17 -14.98 58.24 -50.32
N MET A 18 -13.94 58.93 -50.79
CA MET A 18 -12.65 59.00 -50.10
C MET A 18 -12.73 59.87 -48.84
N ASP A 19 -13.46 61.00 -48.90
CA ASP A 19 -13.72 61.85 -47.73
C ASP A 19 -14.52 61.07 -46.66
N GLU A 20 -15.60 60.37 -47.05
CA GLU A 20 -16.36 59.50 -46.14
C GLU A 20 -15.51 58.37 -45.53
N LEU A 21 -14.56 57.80 -46.28
CA LEU A 21 -13.66 56.76 -45.78
C LEU A 21 -12.65 57.30 -44.75
N GLU A 22 -12.12 58.51 -44.93
CA GLU A 22 -11.21 59.11 -43.94
C GLU A 22 -11.96 59.61 -42.70
N ASP A 23 -13.19 60.10 -42.83
CA ASP A 23 -14.07 60.42 -41.69
C ASP A 23 -14.48 59.15 -40.91
N LEU A 24 -14.85 58.06 -41.60
CA LEU A 24 -15.09 56.75 -40.97
C LEU A 24 -13.85 56.21 -40.25
N ARG A 25 -12.67 56.41 -40.83
CA ARG A 25 -11.38 56.02 -40.23
C ARG A 25 -11.01 56.89 -39.02
N SER A 26 -11.34 58.19 -39.06
CA SER A 26 -11.20 59.12 -37.94
C SER A 26 -12.12 58.70 -36.78
N LEU A 27 -13.39 58.42 -37.05
CA LEU A 27 -14.36 57.87 -36.09
C LEU A 27 -13.91 56.51 -35.52
N PHE A 28 -13.31 55.64 -36.34
CA PHE A 28 -12.77 54.36 -35.88
C PHE A 28 -11.57 54.54 -34.94
N HIS A 29 -10.63 55.45 -35.24
CA HIS A 29 -9.54 55.76 -34.32
C HIS A 29 -10.02 56.46 -33.05
N GLN A 30 -11.03 57.33 -33.12
CA GLN A 30 -11.58 57.98 -31.92
C GLN A 30 -12.33 56.97 -31.02
N THR A 31 -13.09 56.03 -31.59
CA THR A 31 -13.68 54.92 -30.83
C THR A 31 -12.65 53.89 -30.36
N GLN A 32 -11.50 53.74 -31.04
CA GLN A 32 -10.35 52.98 -30.57
C GLN A 32 -9.69 53.61 -29.33
N GLU A 33 -9.56 54.95 -29.28
CA GLU A 33 -9.11 55.64 -28.07
C GLU A 33 -10.11 55.49 -26.90
N PHE A 34 -11.41 55.66 -27.14
CA PHE A 34 -12.43 55.48 -26.11
C PHE A 34 -12.60 54.02 -25.64
N SER A 35 -12.28 53.03 -26.48
CA SER A 35 -12.28 51.61 -26.11
C SER A 35 -11.02 51.17 -25.34
N LYS A 36 -10.08 52.08 -25.05
CA LYS A 36 -9.09 51.92 -23.95
C LYS A 36 -9.73 52.02 -22.55
N VAL A 37 -10.97 51.56 -22.39
CA VAL A 37 -11.49 51.13 -21.09
C VAL A 37 -10.55 50.03 -20.61
N LYS A 38 -9.71 50.35 -19.62
CA LYS A 38 -8.78 49.39 -19.03
C LYS A 38 -9.58 48.17 -18.60
N SER A 39 -9.36 47.04 -19.26
CA SER A 39 -9.97 45.77 -18.88
C SER A 39 -9.68 45.55 -17.39
N PRO A 40 -10.68 45.14 -16.57
CA PRO A 40 -10.49 44.98 -15.14
C PRO A 40 -9.25 44.12 -14.91
N THR A 41 -8.25 44.65 -14.20
CA THR A 41 -7.02 43.92 -13.95
C THR A 41 -7.33 42.85 -12.92
N TYR A 42 -7.79 41.70 -13.40
CA TYR A 42 -8.09 40.52 -12.60
C TYR A 42 -6.79 40.00 -11.98
N LEU A 43 -6.45 40.55 -10.81
CA LEU A 43 -5.53 39.94 -9.88
C LEU A 43 -6.12 38.59 -9.46
N LEU A 44 -5.76 37.55 -10.20
CA LEU A 44 -6.04 36.16 -9.85
C LEU A 44 -5.22 35.80 -8.63
N VAL A 45 -5.65 36.29 -7.46
CA VAL A 45 -5.10 35.88 -6.16
C VAL A 45 -5.26 34.36 -6.08
N PRO A 46 -4.17 33.58 -6.04
CA PRO A 46 -4.28 32.13 -5.95
C PRO A 46 -5.07 31.79 -4.70
N SER A 47 -6.12 30.98 -4.84
CA SER A 47 -7.01 30.64 -3.74
C SER A 47 -6.21 29.97 -2.63
N GLN A 48 -5.87 30.73 -1.59
CA GLN A 48 -5.13 30.21 -0.45
C GLN A 48 -6.02 29.17 0.21
N LYS A 49 -5.58 27.90 0.18
CA LYS A 49 -6.26 26.80 0.87
C LYS A 49 -6.61 27.26 2.28
N LYS A 50 -7.90 27.20 2.64
CA LYS A 50 -8.34 27.55 3.99
C LYS A 50 -7.69 26.57 4.96
N LEU A 51 -6.69 27.04 5.71
CA LEU A 51 -6.08 26.27 6.79
C LEU A 51 -7.17 25.74 7.70
N GLN A 52 -7.15 24.43 7.93
CA GLN A 52 -8.02 23.80 8.92
C GLN A 52 -7.50 24.12 10.33
N SER A 53 -8.42 24.18 11.30
CA SER A 53 -8.03 24.30 12.70
C SER A 53 -7.65 22.93 13.25
N PHE A 54 -6.57 22.88 14.05
CA PHE A 54 -6.18 21.70 14.81
C PHE A 54 -6.66 21.86 16.25
N SER A 55 -7.34 20.84 16.81
CA SER A 55 -7.90 20.90 18.18
C SER A 55 -7.17 20.00 19.18
N GLY A 56 -6.37 19.05 18.68
CA GLY A 56 -5.63 18.05 19.47
C GLY A 56 -6.32 16.69 19.56
N LYS A 57 -7.37 16.44 18.77
CA LYS A 57 -8.19 15.22 18.83
C LYS A 57 -7.90 14.29 17.65
N SER A 58 -8.16 12.99 17.84
CA SER A 58 -8.03 11.96 16.80
C SER A 58 -9.03 12.09 15.64
N SER A 59 -10.00 13.01 15.75
CA SER A 59 -10.95 13.40 14.71
C SER A 59 -10.41 14.47 13.73
N ASP A 60 -9.29 15.10 14.06
CA ASP A 60 -8.81 16.31 13.39
C ASP A 60 -7.92 15.97 12.18
N ILE A 61 -7.55 17.01 11.42
CA ILE A 61 -6.39 16.95 10.52
C ILE A 61 -5.16 16.42 11.29
N LYS A 62 -4.38 15.52 10.68
CA LYS A 62 -3.19 14.98 11.34
C LYS A 62 -2.21 16.11 11.65
N LEU A 63 -1.57 16.05 12.81
CA LEU A 63 -0.64 17.08 13.27
C LEU A 63 0.41 17.46 12.21
N GLU A 64 1.05 16.49 11.56
CA GLU A 64 2.11 16.76 10.58
C GLU A 64 1.58 17.34 9.26
N ASP A 65 0.34 16.98 8.86
CA ASP A 65 -0.33 17.57 7.69
C ASP A 65 -0.69 19.04 7.98
N TRP A 66 -1.16 19.33 9.21
CA TRP A 66 -1.39 20.70 9.69
C TRP A 66 -0.10 21.51 9.79
N ILE A 67 0.97 20.95 10.36
CA ILE A 67 2.31 21.58 10.42
C ILE A 67 2.78 21.93 9.00
N TYR A 68 2.58 21.04 8.03
CA TYR A 68 2.93 21.29 6.62
C TYR A 68 2.12 22.44 6.01
N ASP A 69 0.79 22.45 6.19
CA ASP A 69 -0.08 23.52 5.68
C ASP A 69 0.24 24.87 6.34
N VAL A 70 0.45 24.92 7.67
CA VAL A 70 0.89 26.14 8.38
C VAL A 70 2.26 26.61 7.89
N SER A 71 3.24 25.71 7.77
CA SER A 71 4.57 26.04 7.25
C SER A 71 4.51 26.60 5.84
N THR A 72 3.62 26.07 5.00
CA THR A 72 3.42 26.52 3.62
C THR A 72 2.74 27.89 3.56
N ALA A 73 1.69 28.10 4.36
CA ALA A 73 0.97 29.37 4.44
C ALA A 73 1.80 30.49 5.07
N VAL A 74 2.69 30.18 6.01
CA VAL A 74 3.69 31.13 6.54
C VAL A 74 4.72 31.49 5.47
N LYS A 75 5.34 30.51 4.80
CA LYS A 75 6.34 30.75 3.73
C LYS A 75 5.78 31.56 2.54
N ALA A 76 4.48 31.48 2.29
CA ALA A 76 3.79 32.27 1.26
C ALA A 76 3.49 33.73 1.66
N ARG A 77 3.96 34.21 2.83
CA ARG A 77 3.63 35.53 3.39
C ARG A 77 4.87 36.23 3.97
N PRO A 78 5.07 37.54 3.75
CA PRO A 78 6.14 38.30 4.39
C PRO A 78 5.76 38.64 5.85
N LEU A 79 5.84 37.64 6.73
CA LEU A 79 5.56 37.79 8.17
C LEU A 79 6.85 38.07 8.95
N SER A 80 6.72 38.69 10.13
CA SER A 80 7.78 38.72 11.14
C SER A 80 7.67 37.47 12.03
N LYS A 81 8.79 37.02 12.62
CA LYS A 81 8.82 35.82 13.49
C LYS A 81 7.75 35.77 14.58
N LYS A 82 7.32 36.92 15.09
CA LYS A 82 6.18 37.00 16.03
C LYS A 82 4.85 36.76 15.31
N ALA A 83 4.61 37.43 14.19
CA ALA A 83 3.40 37.27 13.38
C ALA A 83 3.25 35.85 12.78
N GLU A 84 4.36 35.12 12.55
CA GLU A 84 4.34 33.69 12.19
C GLU A 84 3.71 32.84 13.30
N ILE A 85 4.11 33.08 14.56
CA ILE A 85 3.58 32.40 15.74
C ILE A 85 2.13 32.82 15.98
N ASP A 86 1.83 34.12 15.98
CA ASP A 86 0.48 34.66 16.17
C ASP A 86 -0.50 34.12 15.11
N PHE A 87 -0.04 33.96 13.85
CA PHE A 87 -0.80 33.32 12.77
C PHE A 87 -1.05 31.83 13.04
N ALA A 88 -0.03 31.05 13.42
CA ALA A 88 -0.20 29.64 13.72
C ALA A 88 -1.14 29.40 14.94
N LEU A 89 -1.03 30.25 15.97
CA LEU A 89 -1.91 30.27 17.15
C LEU A 89 -3.38 30.52 16.79
N GLN A 90 -3.67 31.24 15.70
CA GLN A 90 -5.04 31.49 15.24
C GLN A 90 -5.75 30.21 14.75
N TYR A 91 -5.00 29.22 14.29
CA TYR A 91 -5.53 27.93 13.80
C TYR A 91 -5.40 26.79 14.82
N LEU A 92 -5.00 27.07 16.06
CA LEU A 92 -5.09 26.13 17.18
C LEU A 92 -6.39 26.36 17.97
N THR A 93 -7.02 25.28 18.40
CA THR A 93 -8.29 25.31 19.14
C THR A 93 -8.30 24.32 20.31
N SER A 94 -9.17 24.54 21.30
CA SER A 94 -9.30 23.72 22.52
C SER A 94 -7.96 23.27 23.13
N SER A 95 -7.78 21.97 23.41
CA SER A 95 -6.61 21.38 24.07
C SER A 95 -5.29 21.78 23.40
N ALA A 96 -5.19 21.74 22.06
CA ALA A 96 -3.96 22.14 21.37
C ALA A 96 -3.59 23.62 21.54
N ARG A 97 -4.56 24.51 21.79
CA ARG A 97 -4.30 25.92 22.11
C ARG A 97 -4.02 26.14 23.60
N GLU A 98 -4.66 25.37 24.48
CA GLU A 98 -4.44 25.42 25.92
C GLU A 98 -3.04 24.92 26.29
N GLU A 99 -2.61 23.80 25.72
CA GLU A 99 -1.27 23.23 25.95
C GLU A 99 -0.15 24.24 25.61
N VAL A 100 -0.25 24.84 24.43
CA VAL A 100 0.71 25.82 23.92
C VAL A 100 0.77 27.08 24.78
N LYS A 101 -0.35 27.48 25.41
CA LYS A 101 -0.42 28.65 26.31
C LYS A 101 0.51 28.52 27.52
N TYR A 102 0.80 27.30 27.98
CA TYR A 102 1.70 27.06 29.12
C TYR A 102 3.18 27.03 28.71
N HIS A 103 3.49 27.01 27.42
CA HIS A 103 4.83 26.88 26.87
C HIS A 103 5.39 28.21 26.35
N LYS A 104 6.69 28.47 26.59
CA LYS A 104 7.38 29.67 26.08
C LYS A 104 7.79 29.51 24.62
N VAL A 105 6.82 29.62 23.71
CA VAL A 105 7.04 29.54 22.26
C VAL A 105 7.76 30.79 21.74
N GLY A 106 9.07 30.65 21.47
CA GLY A 106 9.90 31.72 20.88
C GLY A 106 10.11 31.63 19.36
N SER A 107 9.61 30.57 18.71
CA SER A 107 9.70 30.35 17.26
C SER A 107 8.62 29.39 16.78
N LEU A 108 8.37 29.35 15.46
CA LEU A 108 7.42 28.41 14.87
C LEU A 108 7.84 26.93 15.07
N GLU A 109 9.14 26.62 15.04
CA GLU A 109 9.62 25.26 15.36
C GLU A 109 9.47 24.90 16.84
N ALA A 110 9.58 25.88 17.76
CA ALA A 110 9.26 25.64 19.17
C ALA A 110 7.76 25.32 19.36
N LEU A 111 6.87 25.97 18.61
CA LEU A 111 5.44 25.63 18.58
C LEU A 111 5.22 24.20 18.08
N PHE A 112 5.82 23.84 16.95
CA PHE A 112 5.70 22.51 16.36
C PHE A 112 6.32 21.41 17.24
N SER A 113 7.36 21.73 18.01
CA SER A 113 7.97 20.80 18.98
C SER A 113 6.98 20.49 20.12
N VAL A 114 6.43 21.51 20.78
CA VAL A 114 5.42 21.33 21.85
C VAL A 114 4.21 20.52 21.37
N LEU A 115 3.72 20.81 20.15
CA LEU A 115 2.60 20.06 19.58
C LEU A 115 2.96 18.60 19.28
N ARG A 116 4.19 18.30 18.85
CA ARG A 116 4.69 16.92 18.67
C ARG A 116 4.88 16.19 20.00
N ASP A 117 5.37 16.88 21.02
CA ASP A 117 5.63 16.31 22.33
C ASP A 117 4.34 16.03 23.13
N THR A 118 3.22 16.69 22.79
CA THR A 118 1.91 16.42 23.41
C THR A 118 1.00 15.56 22.53
N PHE A 119 0.86 15.88 21.23
CA PHE A 119 -0.10 15.26 20.30
C PHE A 119 0.54 14.39 19.20
N GLY A 120 1.86 14.22 19.21
CA GLY A 120 2.59 13.36 18.29
C GLY A 120 2.60 11.88 18.69
N ASP A 121 3.44 11.09 18.01
CA ASP A 121 3.56 9.66 18.28
C ASP A 121 4.50 9.40 19.46
N HIS A 122 3.93 8.97 20.59
CA HIS A 122 4.64 8.70 21.84
C HIS A 122 5.40 7.36 21.87
N GLY A 123 5.47 6.65 20.73
CA GLY A 123 6.34 5.49 20.56
C GLY A 123 7.81 5.82 20.88
N SER A 124 8.49 4.91 21.60
CA SER A 124 9.94 4.96 21.75
C SER A 124 10.63 4.73 20.40
N SER A 125 11.85 5.25 20.21
CA SER A 125 12.57 5.11 18.93
C SER A 125 12.71 3.65 18.47
N VAL A 126 12.98 2.73 19.42
CA VAL A 126 13.02 1.28 19.17
C VAL A 126 11.65 0.71 18.75
N ARG A 127 10.55 1.17 19.36
CA ARG A 127 9.19 0.76 18.96
C ARG A 127 8.84 1.25 17.55
N LEU A 128 9.14 2.51 17.22
CA LEU A 128 8.86 3.07 15.89
C LEU A 128 9.68 2.37 14.79
N GLN A 129 10.97 2.13 15.04
CA GLN A 129 11.82 1.33 14.16
C GLN A 129 11.27 -0.09 13.97
N ARG A 130 10.87 -0.76 15.06
CA ARG A 130 10.24 -2.07 14.98
C ARG A 130 8.96 -2.05 14.14
N THR A 131 8.04 -1.12 14.37
CA THR A 131 6.80 -1.02 13.58
C THR A 131 7.06 -0.76 12.10
N PHE A 132 8.16 -0.08 11.73
CA PHE A 132 8.61 0.03 10.35
C PHE A 132 9.11 -1.31 9.80
N PHE A 133 10.05 -1.98 10.48
CA PHE A 133 10.65 -3.25 10.00
C PHE A 133 9.72 -4.48 10.08
N GLU A 134 8.68 -4.43 10.91
CA GLU A 134 7.65 -5.47 10.99
C GLU A 134 6.46 -5.21 10.03
N ARG A 135 6.40 -4.06 9.35
CA ARG A 135 5.29 -3.70 8.47
C ARG A 135 5.29 -4.57 7.21
N LYS A 136 4.23 -5.38 7.09
CA LYS A 136 3.86 -6.16 5.89
C LYS A 136 2.51 -5.70 5.37
N GLN A 137 2.28 -5.83 4.08
CA GLN A 137 1.01 -5.59 3.40
C GLN A 137 -0.03 -6.62 3.88
N THR A 138 -1.27 -6.18 4.15
CA THR A 138 -2.39 -7.09 4.43
C THR A 138 -3.07 -7.53 3.13
N GLN A 139 -3.83 -8.63 3.16
CA GLN A 139 -4.49 -9.18 1.98
C GLN A 139 -5.50 -8.20 1.34
N GLU A 140 -6.09 -7.30 2.14
CA GLU A 140 -7.06 -6.28 1.71
C GLU A 140 -6.39 -4.94 1.34
N GLU A 141 -5.07 -4.82 1.47
CA GLU A 141 -4.35 -3.55 1.27
C GLU A 141 -3.71 -3.46 -0.12
N SER A 142 -4.05 -2.40 -0.88
CA SER A 142 -3.38 -2.11 -2.15
C SER A 142 -1.91 -1.71 -1.96
N LEU A 143 -1.06 -2.04 -2.95
CA LEU A 143 0.36 -1.67 -2.96
C LEU A 143 0.60 -0.17 -2.76
N THR A 144 -0.31 0.67 -3.26
CA THR A 144 -0.30 2.12 -3.01
C THR A 144 -0.52 2.46 -1.53
N SER A 145 -1.54 1.90 -0.86
CA SER A 145 -1.77 2.11 0.58
C SER A 145 -0.60 1.59 1.42
N PHE A 146 -0.08 0.41 1.08
CA PHE A 146 1.08 -0.18 1.74
C PHE A 146 2.31 0.72 1.63
N SER A 147 2.64 1.21 0.42
CA SER A 147 3.78 2.12 0.21
C SER A 147 3.64 3.45 0.97
N HIS A 148 2.44 4.03 1.02
CA HIS A 148 2.18 5.28 1.76
C HIS A 148 2.28 5.06 3.27
N SER A 149 1.73 3.96 3.79
CA SER A 149 1.86 3.56 5.20
C SER A 149 3.32 3.34 5.61
N LEU A 150 4.09 2.71 4.73
CA LEU A 150 5.51 2.42 4.96
C LEU A 150 6.35 3.71 5.01
N LEU A 151 6.07 4.67 4.13
CA LEU A 151 6.70 5.99 4.14
C LEU A 151 6.37 6.81 5.41
N ASP A 152 5.12 6.76 5.89
CA ASP A 152 4.71 7.41 7.15
C ASP A 152 5.43 6.80 8.36
N LEU A 153 5.45 5.46 8.46
CA LEU A 153 6.17 4.74 9.52
C LEU A 153 7.68 5.02 9.50
N PHE A 154 8.29 5.01 8.31
CA PHE A 154 9.70 5.40 8.17
C PHE A 154 9.94 6.84 8.65
N THR A 155 9.07 7.77 8.26
CA THR A 155 9.21 9.20 8.62
C THR A 155 9.03 9.41 10.13
N LYS A 156 8.11 8.69 10.78
CA LYS A 156 7.96 8.66 12.24
C LYS A 156 9.20 8.11 12.95
N ALA A 157 9.75 6.99 12.46
CA ALA A 157 10.98 6.41 13.01
C ALA A 157 12.18 7.36 12.84
N ALA A 158 12.35 7.95 11.65
CA ALA A 158 13.45 8.84 11.32
C ALA A 158 13.46 10.13 12.17
N ARG A 159 12.28 10.69 12.51
CA ARG A 159 12.19 11.85 13.44
C ARG A 159 12.83 11.57 14.81
N LYS A 160 12.75 10.33 15.32
CA LYS A 160 13.38 9.90 16.59
C LYS A 160 14.66 9.07 16.38
N CYS A 161 15.18 9.00 15.16
CA CYS A 161 16.35 8.21 14.77
C CYS A 161 16.95 8.78 13.46
N PRO A 162 17.56 9.98 13.48
CA PRO A 162 17.96 10.68 12.25
C PRO A 162 18.91 9.88 11.35
N GLN A 163 19.73 9.00 11.92
CA GLN A 163 20.64 8.10 11.19
C GLN A 163 19.93 7.14 10.22
N LEU A 164 18.61 6.93 10.35
CA LEU A 164 17.84 6.19 9.34
C LEU A 164 17.81 6.92 8.00
N MET A 165 17.89 8.25 7.99
CA MET A 165 17.83 9.05 6.75
C MET A 165 19.02 8.77 5.82
N GLU A 166 20.21 8.49 6.38
CA GLU A 166 21.42 8.13 5.62
C GLU A 166 21.20 6.90 4.73
N LYS A 167 20.36 5.97 5.19
CA LYS A 167 20.06 4.69 4.52
C LYS A 167 18.62 4.61 4.03
N ARG A 168 17.88 5.73 4.03
CA ARG A 168 16.44 5.82 3.70
C ARG A 168 16.07 4.98 2.49
N GLU A 169 16.82 5.17 1.41
CA GLU A 169 16.54 4.58 0.11
C GLU A 169 16.71 3.05 0.11
N HIS A 170 17.78 2.55 0.74
CA HIS A 170 18.03 1.12 0.93
C HIS A 170 16.97 0.48 1.84
N LEU A 171 16.67 1.12 2.97
CA LEU A 171 15.73 0.60 3.98
C LEU A 171 14.28 0.56 3.45
N LEU A 172 13.85 1.59 2.71
CA LEU A 172 12.52 1.61 2.11
C LEU A 172 12.35 0.55 1.02
N LYS A 173 13.35 0.37 0.14
CA LYS A 173 13.31 -0.64 -0.93
C LYS A 173 13.29 -2.07 -0.39
N ASP A 174 14.16 -2.39 0.57
CA ASP A 174 14.20 -3.72 1.18
C ASP A 174 12.90 -4.04 1.93
N GLN A 175 12.41 -3.11 2.76
CA GLN A 175 11.21 -3.32 3.57
C GLN A 175 9.94 -3.38 2.71
N PHE A 176 9.88 -2.63 1.61
CA PHE A 176 8.79 -2.75 0.64
C PHE A 176 8.83 -4.11 -0.05
N ALA A 177 9.98 -4.49 -0.62
CA ALA A 177 10.12 -5.75 -1.34
C ALA A 177 9.82 -6.98 -0.45
N GLU A 178 10.33 -7.03 0.79
CA GLU A 178 10.02 -8.12 1.73
C GLU A 178 8.62 -8.03 2.35
N GLY A 179 8.06 -6.83 2.47
CA GLY A 179 6.77 -6.59 3.10
C GLY A 179 5.55 -6.85 2.20
N VAL A 180 5.72 -6.91 0.88
CA VAL A 180 4.64 -7.24 -0.08
C VAL A 180 4.00 -8.59 0.24
N HIS A 181 2.67 -8.64 0.16
CA HIS A 181 1.86 -9.80 0.52
C HIS A 181 2.16 -11.00 -0.41
N ASP A 182 2.05 -10.80 -1.72
CA ASP A 182 2.30 -11.85 -2.72
C ASP A 182 3.77 -12.31 -2.71
N VAL A 183 3.94 -13.62 -2.73
CA VAL A 183 5.22 -14.32 -2.74
C VAL A 183 5.87 -14.27 -4.12
N LEU A 184 5.12 -14.17 -5.21
CA LEU A 184 5.66 -14.05 -6.57
C LEU A 184 6.19 -12.64 -6.82
N LEU A 185 5.39 -11.60 -6.57
CA LEU A 185 5.81 -10.19 -6.62
C LEU A 185 6.99 -9.94 -5.67
N ARG A 186 6.99 -10.47 -4.44
CA ARG A 186 8.16 -10.39 -3.54
C ARG A 186 9.43 -10.99 -4.15
N LYS A 187 9.35 -12.17 -4.77
CA LYS A 187 10.50 -12.79 -5.46
C LYS A 187 10.96 -11.92 -6.64
N TYR A 188 10.02 -11.38 -7.42
CA TYR A 188 10.28 -10.48 -8.54
C TYR A 188 11.03 -9.23 -8.09
N LEU A 189 10.50 -8.47 -7.13
CA LEU A 189 11.11 -7.24 -6.61
C LEU A 189 12.48 -7.49 -5.98
N LYS A 190 12.66 -8.58 -5.22
CA LYS A 190 13.98 -8.96 -4.67
C LYS A 190 14.95 -9.44 -5.75
N SER A 191 14.48 -9.91 -6.91
CA SER A 191 15.34 -10.13 -8.07
C SER A 191 15.71 -8.82 -8.77
N LYS A 192 14.73 -7.92 -8.96
CA LYS A 192 14.95 -6.59 -9.56
C LYS A 192 15.97 -5.77 -8.77
N LEU A 193 15.87 -5.74 -7.44
CA LEU A 193 16.84 -5.06 -6.57
C LEU A 193 18.27 -5.58 -6.71
N ARG A 194 18.46 -6.86 -7.03
CA ARG A 194 19.80 -7.43 -7.31
C ARG A 194 20.30 -7.08 -8.72
N GLY A 195 19.40 -7.00 -9.71
CA GLY A 195 19.74 -6.62 -11.08
C GLY A 195 19.96 -5.11 -11.28
N SER A 196 19.28 -4.28 -10.50
CA SER A 196 19.36 -2.81 -10.54
C SER A 196 19.30 -2.21 -9.13
N PRO A 197 20.39 -2.29 -8.33
CA PRO A 197 20.42 -1.77 -6.95
C PRO A 197 20.21 -0.25 -6.86
N GLY A 198 20.59 0.47 -7.92
CA GLY A 198 20.39 1.91 -8.08
C GLY A 198 18.98 2.33 -8.54
N ILE A 199 17.99 1.42 -8.60
CA ILE A 199 16.58 1.80 -8.80
C ILE A 199 16.11 2.69 -7.63
N ASP A 200 15.25 3.67 -7.90
CA ASP A 200 14.62 4.51 -6.88
C ASP A 200 13.38 3.81 -6.27
N PHE A 201 13.06 4.07 -5.01
CA PHE A 201 11.90 3.53 -4.31
C PHE A 201 10.57 3.75 -5.04
N PHE A 202 10.34 4.94 -5.61
CA PHE A 202 9.12 5.23 -6.36
C PHE A 202 9.10 4.50 -7.71
N ALA A 203 10.25 4.33 -8.37
CA ALA A 203 10.35 3.49 -9.57
C ALA A 203 10.05 2.02 -9.27
N LEU A 204 10.63 1.47 -8.18
CA LEU A 204 10.34 0.10 -7.71
C LEU A 204 8.86 -0.08 -7.34
N ARG A 205 8.23 0.94 -6.74
CA ARG A 205 6.80 0.95 -6.43
C ARG A 205 5.95 0.93 -7.70
N THR A 206 6.25 1.77 -8.70
CA THR A 206 5.50 1.80 -9.97
C THR A 206 5.57 0.45 -10.66
N GLU A 207 6.77 -0.11 -10.79
CA GLU A 207 6.99 -1.44 -11.35
C GLU A 207 6.27 -2.55 -10.57
N ALA A 208 6.13 -2.44 -9.25
CA ALA A 208 5.35 -3.38 -8.46
C ALA A 208 3.83 -3.31 -8.74
N ILE A 209 3.32 -2.12 -9.05
CA ILE A 209 1.92 -1.89 -9.40
C ILE A 209 1.64 -2.40 -10.82
N GLU A 210 2.49 -2.04 -11.79
CA GLU A 210 2.42 -2.52 -13.18
C GLU A 210 2.42 -4.07 -13.25
N TRP A 211 3.28 -4.73 -12.47
CA TRP A 211 3.33 -6.19 -12.39
C TRP A 211 2.03 -6.81 -11.85
N ALA A 212 1.42 -6.19 -10.83
CA ALA A 212 0.16 -6.66 -10.26
C ALA A 212 -1.01 -6.49 -11.24
N GLU A 213 -1.06 -5.35 -11.95
CA GLU A 213 -2.07 -5.06 -12.98
C GLU A 213 -1.94 -6.01 -14.19
N GLU A 214 -0.73 -6.35 -14.63
CA GLU A 214 -0.52 -7.38 -15.67
C GLU A 214 -1.01 -8.77 -15.22
N SER A 215 -0.78 -9.14 -13.95
CA SER A 215 -1.23 -10.42 -13.39
C SER A 215 -2.75 -10.53 -13.26
N GLU A 216 -3.46 -9.46 -12.86
CA GLU A 216 -4.93 -9.47 -12.77
C GLU A 216 -5.60 -9.34 -14.15
N GLY A 217 -4.98 -8.60 -15.08
CA GLY A 217 -5.42 -8.51 -16.47
C GLY A 217 -5.37 -9.86 -17.20
N ALA A 218 -4.30 -10.63 -16.97
CA ALA A 218 -4.14 -11.99 -17.52
C ALA A 218 -5.19 -12.98 -16.97
N ALA A 219 -5.57 -12.87 -15.69
CA ALA A 219 -6.61 -13.69 -15.08
C ALA A 219 -8.02 -13.34 -15.59
N SER A 220 -8.26 -12.06 -15.90
CA SER A 220 -9.56 -11.54 -16.34
C SER A 220 -9.84 -11.73 -17.83
N SER A 221 -8.81 -11.97 -18.65
CA SER A 221 -8.91 -12.08 -20.12
C SER A 221 -8.65 -13.51 -20.60
N SER A 222 -9.57 -14.42 -20.30
CA SER A 222 -9.46 -15.85 -20.61
C SER A 222 -9.71 -16.17 -22.09
N ASN A 223 -8.82 -15.71 -22.97
CA ASN A 223 -8.63 -16.23 -24.33
C ASN A 223 -7.19 -16.76 -24.46
N PRO A 224 -6.97 -17.99 -24.97
CA PRO A 224 -5.64 -18.59 -25.07
C PRO A 224 -4.82 -17.99 -26.22
N VAL A 225 -4.39 -16.74 -26.09
CA VAL A 225 -3.53 -16.05 -27.05
C VAL A 225 -2.11 -16.63 -26.95
N THR A 226 -1.71 -17.38 -27.99
CA THR A 226 -0.36 -17.93 -28.10
C THR A 226 0.64 -16.82 -28.45
N ILE A 227 1.16 -16.11 -27.45
CA ILE A 227 2.15 -15.05 -27.65
C ILE A 227 3.52 -15.66 -27.95
N SER A 228 3.84 -15.75 -29.23
CA SER A 228 5.21 -15.98 -29.68
C SER A 228 6.04 -14.71 -29.40
N ARG A 229 7.02 -14.80 -28.51
CA ARG A 229 7.96 -13.70 -28.21
C ARG A 229 9.41 -14.16 -28.41
N GLN A 230 10.00 -13.75 -29.53
CA GLN A 230 11.44 -13.89 -29.76
C GLN A 230 12.20 -12.79 -29.02
N SER A 231 13.06 -13.18 -28.07
CA SER A 231 14.37 -12.55 -27.84
C SER A 231 15.20 -13.45 -26.93
N ALA A 232 16.48 -13.60 -27.23
CA ALA A 232 17.32 -14.65 -26.64
C ALA A 232 18.12 -14.17 -25.42
N LYS A 233 18.21 -15.03 -24.41
CA LYS A 233 19.46 -15.32 -23.68
C LYS A 233 19.35 -16.66 -22.94
N GLU A 234 20.07 -17.65 -23.47
CA GLU A 234 20.59 -18.84 -22.75
C GLU A 234 19.62 -19.57 -21.79
N GLU A 235 18.47 -20.01 -22.32
CA GLU A 235 17.66 -21.09 -21.73
C GLU A 235 18.14 -22.46 -22.23
N PRO A 236 18.01 -23.55 -21.43
CA PRO A 236 18.21 -24.91 -21.92
C PRO A 236 17.31 -25.18 -23.12
N SER A 237 17.87 -25.81 -24.17
CA SER A 237 17.19 -26.00 -25.46
C SER A 237 15.76 -26.52 -25.30
N ALA A 238 14.80 -25.96 -26.03
CA ALA A 238 13.40 -26.38 -25.97
C ALA A 238 13.19 -27.89 -26.23
N ARG A 239 14.13 -28.55 -26.92
CA ARG A 239 14.17 -30.02 -27.05
C ARG A 239 14.35 -30.72 -25.70
N SER A 240 15.18 -30.18 -24.80
CA SER A 240 15.36 -30.68 -23.44
C SER A 240 14.14 -30.46 -22.56
N LEU A 241 13.42 -29.34 -22.72
CA LEU A 241 12.16 -29.11 -21.99
C LEU A 241 11.06 -30.05 -22.48
N LEU A 242 10.94 -30.27 -23.80
CA LEU A 242 10.02 -31.27 -24.36
C LEU A 242 10.38 -32.70 -23.93
N ASP A 243 11.66 -33.07 -23.92
CA ASP A 243 12.14 -34.36 -23.43
C ASP A 243 11.87 -34.57 -21.92
N ILE A 244 11.98 -33.51 -21.10
CA ILE A 244 11.57 -33.52 -19.69
C ILE A 244 10.05 -33.68 -19.56
N MET A 245 9.24 -32.97 -20.36
CA MET A 245 7.78 -33.07 -20.33
C MET A 245 7.29 -34.45 -20.80
N VAL A 246 7.91 -35.04 -21.83
CA VAL A 246 7.63 -36.42 -22.25
C VAL A 246 7.95 -37.41 -21.13
N LYS A 247 9.13 -37.28 -20.49
CA LYS A 247 9.50 -38.14 -19.34
C LYS A 247 8.60 -37.94 -18.13
N GLN A 248 8.08 -36.74 -17.90
CA GLN A 248 7.07 -36.49 -16.87
C GLN A 248 5.73 -37.14 -17.23
N GLN A 249 5.29 -37.09 -18.49
CA GLN A 249 4.10 -37.81 -18.94
C GLN A 249 4.28 -39.33 -18.81
N GLU A 250 5.42 -39.89 -19.21
CA GLU A 250 5.75 -41.31 -19.04
C GLU A 250 5.76 -41.73 -17.55
N GLN A 251 6.26 -40.87 -16.65
CA GLN A 251 6.20 -41.10 -15.20
C GLN A 251 4.78 -41.03 -14.65
N ILE A 252 3.94 -40.10 -15.13
CA ILE A 252 2.52 -40.00 -14.75
C ILE A 252 1.75 -41.23 -15.24
N ASP A 253 1.94 -41.63 -16.50
CA ASP A 253 1.33 -42.83 -17.09
C ASP A 253 1.76 -44.12 -16.37
N HIS A 254 3.01 -44.18 -15.88
CA HIS A 254 3.49 -45.28 -15.05
C HIS A 254 2.85 -45.28 -13.66
N GLN A 255 2.80 -44.13 -12.98
CA GLN A 255 2.13 -43.99 -11.69
C GLN A 255 0.63 -44.31 -11.78
N GLN A 256 -0.04 -43.89 -12.86
CA GLN A 256 -1.44 -44.21 -13.12
C GLN A 256 -1.65 -45.73 -13.25
N LYS A 257 -0.80 -46.42 -14.00
CA LYS A 257 -0.84 -47.90 -14.10
C LYS A 257 -0.59 -48.58 -12.75
N GLN A 258 0.35 -48.08 -11.94
CA GLN A 258 0.58 -48.61 -10.59
C GLN A 258 -0.63 -48.36 -9.65
N LEU A 259 -1.32 -47.23 -9.79
CA LEU A 259 -2.57 -46.95 -9.06
C LEU A 259 -3.72 -47.85 -9.53
N ASP A 260 -3.83 -48.13 -10.83
CA ASP A 260 -4.86 -49.01 -11.39
C ASP A 260 -4.59 -50.49 -11.00
N GLU A 261 -3.33 -50.93 -10.99
CA GLU A 261 -2.90 -52.24 -10.48
C GLU A 261 -3.20 -52.38 -8.98
N LEU A 262 -2.82 -51.39 -8.15
CA LEU A 262 -3.13 -51.37 -6.72
C LEU A 262 -4.64 -51.35 -6.45
N THR A 263 -5.40 -50.57 -7.22
CA THR A 263 -6.86 -50.50 -7.12
C THR A 263 -7.49 -51.85 -7.49
N THR A 264 -6.98 -52.51 -8.52
CA THR A 264 -7.39 -53.86 -8.92
C THR A 264 -7.07 -54.89 -7.83
N LEU A 265 -5.87 -54.82 -7.23
CA LEU A 265 -5.46 -55.67 -6.11
C LEU A 265 -6.34 -55.47 -4.88
N VAL A 266 -6.68 -54.22 -4.53
CA VAL A 266 -7.61 -53.89 -3.45
C VAL A 266 -9.02 -54.40 -3.75
N GLN A 267 -9.51 -54.28 -4.99
CA GLN A 267 -10.80 -54.84 -5.39
C GLN A 267 -10.80 -56.37 -5.37
N GLN A 268 -9.71 -57.04 -5.75
CA GLN A 268 -9.57 -58.49 -5.64
C GLN A 268 -9.53 -58.94 -4.17
N LEU A 269 -8.80 -58.24 -3.31
CA LEU A 269 -8.78 -58.50 -1.86
C LEU A 269 -10.15 -58.24 -1.19
N ALA A 270 -10.94 -57.28 -1.69
CA ALA A 270 -12.31 -57.03 -1.23
C ALA A 270 -13.32 -58.07 -1.74
N GLN A 271 -13.08 -58.66 -2.93
CA GLN A 271 -13.92 -59.72 -3.51
C GLN A 271 -13.52 -61.14 -3.07
N ALA A 272 -12.32 -61.31 -2.51
CA ALA A 272 -11.83 -62.55 -1.94
C ALA A 272 -12.62 -62.95 -0.69
N LYS A 273 -13.77 -63.61 -0.90
CA LYS A 273 -14.57 -64.23 0.17
C LYS A 273 -13.68 -65.08 1.09
N PRO A 274 -13.70 -64.86 2.42
CA PRO A 274 -12.92 -65.68 3.34
C PRO A 274 -13.49 -67.10 3.39
N ASN A 275 -12.85 -68.03 2.69
CA ASN A 275 -13.18 -69.45 2.74
C ASN A 275 -12.67 -70.07 4.06
N ASN A 276 -13.39 -69.78 5.14
CA ASN A 276 -12.88 -69.86 6.50
C ASN A 276 -13.14 -71.23 7.15
N SER A 277 -12.46 -72.27 6.67
CA SER A 277 -12.35 -73.54 7.39
C SER A 277 -11.32 -73.45 8.50
N THR A 278 -11.74 -73.82 9.72
CA THR A 278 -10.88 -74.19 10.87
C THR A 278 -9.79 -73.20 11.32
N GLY A 279 -10.18 -72.30 12.23
CA GLY A 279 -9.55 -72.29 13.55
C GLY A 279 -8.26 -71.49 13.77
N ARG A 280 -8.39 -70.18 14.00
CA ARG A 280 -7.51 -69.46 14.95
C ARG A 280 -8.31 -68.46 15.77
N GLN A 281 -8.13 -68.49 17.09
CA GLN A 281 -8.92 -67.68 18.01
C GLN A 281 -8.57 -66.20 17.86
N GLN A 282 -9.49 -65.38 17.36
CA GLN A 282 -9.40 -63.92 17.51
C GLN A 282 -9.70 -63.56 18.97
N THR A 283 -8.65 -63.48 19.79
CA THR A 283 -8.75 -62.90 21.13
C THR A 283 -9.18 -61.44 21.00
N LYS A 284 -10.44 -61.14 21.34
CA LYS A 284 -10.94 -59.75 21.45
C LYS A 284 -10.05 -59.01 22.45
N VAL A 285 -9.15 -58.16 21.96
CA VAL A 285 -8.23 -57.40 22.81
C VAL A 285 -9.06 -56.47 23.70
N THR A 286 -9.16 -56.83 24.98
CA THR A 286 -9.81 -56.05 26.02
C THR A 286 -8.77 -55.21 26.75
N CYS A 287 -9.08 -53.94 26.92
CA CYS A 287 -8.24 -53.00 27.64
C CYS A 287 -8.24 -53.32 29.14
N THR A 288 -7.13 -53.79 29.70
CA THR A 288 -7.02 -54.12 31.13
C THR A 288 -7.23 -52.92 32.07
N PHE A 289 -7.21 -51.68 31.56
CA PHE A 289 -7.48 -50.46 32.32
C PHE A 289 -8.96 -50.04 32.36
N CYS A 290 -9.77 -50.39 31.35
CA CYS A 290 -11.20 -49.99 31.32
C CYS A 290 -12.19 -51.09 30.88
N SER A 291 -11.71 -52.32 30.74
CA SER A 291 -12.44 -53.55 30.38
C SER A 291 -13.23 -53.51 29.05
N LYS A 292 -13.06 -52.47 28.23
CA LYS A 292 -13.66 -52.38 26.89
C LYS A 292 -12.80 -53.07 25.84
N ALA A 293 -13.45 -53.72 24.87
CA ALA A 293 -12.78 -54.33 23.73
C ALA A 293 -12.28 -53.29 22.70
N GLY A 294 -11.35 -53.70 21.84
CA GLY A 294 -10.88 -52.95 20.66
C GLY A 294 -9.60 -52.13 20.85
N HIS A 295 -8.99 -52.12 22.04
CA HIS A 295 -7.72 -51.44 22.29
C HIS A 295 -6.97 -52.05 23.48
N THR A 296 -5.63 -51.91 23.49
CA THR A 296 -4.77 -52.25 24.64
C THR A 296 -4.81 -51.17 25.71
N ALA A 297 -4.33 -51.46 26.93
CA ALA A 297 -4.26 -50.47 28.01
C ALA A 297 -3.35 -49.27 27.69
N GLU A 298 -2.34 -49.44 26.82
CA GLU A 298 -1.42 -48.38 26.38
C GLU A 298 -2.11 -47.37 25.45
N ARG A 299 -2.99 -47.85 24.57
CA ARG A 299 -3.83 -47.03 23.69
C ARG A 299 -5.18 -46.68 24.34
N CYS A 300 -5.26 -46.71 25.67
CA CYS A 300 -6.48 -46.33 26.39
C CYS A 300 -6.52 -44.83 26.67
N PHE A 301 -7.39 -44.12 25.95
CA PHE A 301 -7.64 -42.69 26.14
C PHE A 301 -7.92 -42.29 27.61
N LYS A 302 -8.66 -43.13 28.36
CA LYS A 302 -8.91 -42.90 29.80
C LYS A 302 -7.66 -43.01 30.67
N ARG A 303 -6.66 -43.81 30.26
CA ARG A 303 -5.38 -43.95 30.97
C ARG A 303 -4.50 -42.73 30.68
N GLN A 304 -4.35 -42.39 29.40
CA GLN A 304 -3.57 -41.25 28.93
C GLN A 304 -4.06 -39.92 29.54
N LEU A 305 -5.39 -39.72 29.65
CA LEU A 305 -5.96 -38.58 30.38
C LEU A 305 -5.56 -38.56 31.87
N LYS A 306 -5.58 -39.71 32.55
CA LYS A 306 -5.20 -39.78 33.97
C LYS A 306 -3.70 -39.52 34.18
N GLU A 307 -2.86 -40.02 33.28
CA GLU A 307 -1.41 -39.78 33.29
C GLU A 307 -1.11 -38.30 33.05
N ALA A 308 -1.72 -37.68 32.04
CA ALA A 308 -1.57 -36.24 31.78
C ALA A 308 -2.05 -35.35 32.94
N HIS A 309 -3.17 -35.69 33.59
CA HIS A 309 -3.63 -35.00 34.80
C HIS A 309 -2.64 -35.15 35.97
N GLY A 310 -1.98 -36.30 36.10
CA GLY A 310 -0.90 -36.52 37.08
C GLY A 310 0.28 -35.57 36.85
N THR A 311 0.79 -35.51 35.62
CA THR A 311 1.88 -34.61 35.23
C THR A 311 1.55 -33.13 35.50
N ILE A 312 0.30 -32.71 35.24
CA ILE A 312 -0.16 -31.33 35.53
C ILE A 312 -0.15 -31.05 37.03
N GLU A 313 -0.56 -31.99 37.88
CA GLU A 313 -0.48 -31.82 39.35
C GLU A 313 0.96 -31.82 39.87
N GLU A 314 1.86 -32.65 39.33
CA GLU A 314 3.29 -32.63 39.70
C GLU A 314 3.97 -31.30 39.35
N LEU A 315 3.71 -30.75 38.17
CA LEU A 315 4.19 -29.42 37.76
C LEU A 315 3.63 -28.30 38.65
N ARG A 316 2.37 -28.41 39.11
CA ARG A 316 1.75 -27.50 40.09
C ARG A 316 2.33 -27.63 41.50
N LYS A 317 2.94 -28.77 41.83
CA LYS A 317 3.58 -29.03 43.13
C LYS A 317 5.03 -28.52 43.14
N ALA A 318 5.74 -28.72 42.04
CA ALA A 318 7.08 -28.15 41.81
C ALA A 318 7.06 -26.61 41.88
N THR A 319 6.08 -25.97 41.24
CA THR A 319 5.91 -24.50 41.24
C THR A 319 5.41 -23.89 42.55
N LYS A 320 5.12 -24.71 43.58
CA LYS A 320 4.67 -24.25 44.91
C LYS A 320 5.71 -24.45 46.02
N SER A 321 6.89 -24.98 45.71
CA SER A 321 7.97 -25.16 46.69
C SER A 321 8.85 -23.91 46.73
N PRO A 322 8.96 -23.19 47.87
CA PRO A 322 9.80 -21.99 47.95
C PRO A 322 11.30 -22.35 47.95
N PRO A 323 12.19 -21.45 47.48
CA PRO A 323 13.62 -21.69 47.52
C PRO A 323 14.12 -21.75 48.97
N SER A 324 14.74 -22.85 49.35
CA SER A 324 15.43 -22.99 50.63
C SER A 324 16.67 -22.10 50.65
N GLN A 325 16.68 -21.06 51.48
CA GLN A 325 17.91 -20.33 51.80
C GLN A 325 18.84 -21.24 52.61
N GLY A 326 20.01 -21.54 52.05
CA GLY A 326 21.15 -22.11 52.78
C GLY A 326 22.19 -21.01 53.03
N ASN A 327 22.89 -21.12 54.16
CA ASN A 327 24.04 -20.26 54.52
C ASN A 327 25.20 -20.41 53.53
#